data_AF-A0A3Q2FRC3-F1
#
_entry.id   AF-A0A3Q2FRC3-F1
#
_cell.length_a   1.000
_cell.length_b   1.000
_cell.length_c   1.000
_cell.angle_alpha   90.00
_cell.angle_beta   90.00
_cell.angle_gamma   90.00
#
_symmetry.space_group_name_H-M   'P 1'
#
loop_
_entity.id
_entity.type
_entity.pdbx_description
1 polymer ?
#
loop_
_entity_poly.entity_id
_entity_poly.type
_entity_poly.pdbx_seq_one_letter_code
_entity_poly.pdbx_strand_id
1 'polypeptide(L)'
;MDYTWVILFSLLHVLTVGTGMPLPEDKSNIDQIIRTLMVRLKKFKVCYTTTQHLIVTPPTELQGFSSIVESLKAYNRSISDNLMDVSQVKTDISKLANTITNKWMNCTARTPEIILPKRLRDLQEKDPNLFESVTEMAVHGLKEILKLLQENFDSIASC
;
A
#
# COMPACT_ATOMS: atom_id res chain seq x y z
N MET A 1 37.62 53.32 15.76
CA MET A 1 36.68 53.33 14.62
C MET A 1 36.38 51.87 14.36
N ASP A 2 35.37 51.40 15.08
CA ASP A 2 35.15 50.01 15.43
C ASP A 2 33.89 49.54 14.72
N TYR A 3 34.06 48.86 13.58
CA TYR A 3 32.95 48.41 12.74
C TYR A 3 33.08 46.94 12.28
N THR A 4 33.81 46.12 13.03
CA THR A 4 34.04 44.71 12.65
C THR A 4 33.02 43.75 13.28
N TRP A 5 32.21 44.17 14.26
CA TRP A 5 31.36 43.28 15.05
C TRP A 5 29.87 43.24 14.68
N VAL A 6 29.43 44.00 13.67
CA VAL A 6 27.98 44.08 13.32
C VAL A 6 27.56 43.10 12.23
N ILE A 7 28.51 42.48 11.51
CA ILE A 7 28.19 41.66 10.32
C ILE A 7 27.89 40.18 10.67
N LEU A 8 28.22 39.73 11.88
CA LEU A 8 28.05 38.31 12.26
C LEU A 8 26.66 37.93 12.76
N PHE A 9 25.75 38.89 13.00
CA PHE A 9 24.39 38.60 13.47
C PHE A 9 23.33 38.54 12.34
N SER A 10 23.65 38.95 11.12
CA SER A 10 22.66 39.04 10.03
C SER A 10 22.55 37.77 9.16
N LEU A 11 23.43 36.78 9.33
CA LEU A 11 23.43 35.56 8.52
C LEU A 11 22.62 34.39 9.10
N LEU A 12 22.13 34.50 10.33
CA LEU A 12 21.34 33.43 10.98
C LEU A 12 19.83 33.52 10.74
N HIS A 13 19.35 34.55 10.03
CA HIS A 13 17.91 34.77 9.82
C HIS A 13 17.35 34.21 8.50
N VAL A 14 18.16 33.54 7.67
CA VAL A 14 17.71 33.03 6.35
C VAL A 14 17.59 31.50 6.30
N LEU A 15 17.91 30.79 7.39
CA LEU A 15 17.74 29.34 7.49
C LEU A 15 16.45 28.94 8.24
N THR A 16 15.39 29.74 8.13
CA THR A 16 14.03 29.20 8.30
C THR A 16 13.60 28.55 7.00
N VAL A 17 14.33 27.53 6.57
CA VAL A 17 13.79 26.56 5.61
C VAL A 17 12.69 25.86 6.38
N GLY A 18 11.44 26.11 5.98
CA GLY A 18 10.25 25.61 6.64
C GLY A 18 10.43 24.15 7.00
N THR A 19 10.53 23.89 8.31
CA THR A 19 10.41 22.56 8.86
C THR A 19 8.94 22.17 8.74
N GLY A 20 8.55 21.82 7.51
CA GLY A 20 7.39 20.97 7.32
C GLY A 20 7.59 19.79 8.25
N MET A 21 6.67 19.63 9.19
CA MET A 21 6.74 18.60 10.23
C MET A 21 7.11 17.28 9.55
N PRO A 22 8.29 16.69 9.86
CA PRO A 22 8.68 15.45 9.22
C PRO A 22 7.57 14.44 9.51
N LEU A 23 7.05 13.83 8.46
CA LEU A 23 6.10 12.73 8.59
C LEU A 23 6.67 11.75 9.62
N PRO A 24 5.83 11.17 10.50
CA PRO A 24 6.28 10.10 11.39
C PRO A 24 7.09 9.11 10.56
N GLU A 25 8.29 8.75 11.02
CA GLU A 25 9.26 7.92 10.25
C GLU A 25 8.60 6.67 9.66
N ASP A 26 7.67 6.09 10.42
CA ASP A 26 6.85 4.94 10.03
C ASP A 26 5.93 5.20 8.82
N LYS A 27 5.36 6.41 8.68
CA LYS A 27 4.52 6.81 7.52
C LYS A 27 5.37 7.04 6.27
N SER A 28 6.54 7.66 6.41
CA SER A 28 7.47 7.85 5.30
C SER A 28 7.96 6.51 4.73
N ASN A 29 8.26 5.55 5.61
CA ASN A 29 8.61 4.19 5.22
C ASN A 29 7.46 3.49 4.48
N ILE A 30 6.21 3.63 4.95
CA ILE A 30 5.03 3.08 4.25
C ILE A 30 4.88 3.69 2.85
N ASP A 31 4.97 5.01 2.70
CA ASP A 31 4.87 5.69 1.40
C ASP A 31 5.95 5.20 0.44
N GLN A 32 7.18 5.02 0.93
CA GLN A 32 8.28 4.46 0.12
C GLN A 32 8.00 3.03 -0.35
N ILE A 33 7.46 2.17 0.53
CA ILE A 33 7.09 0.79 0.16
C ILE A 33 5.95 0.82 -0.87
N ILE A 34 4.92 1.66 -0.68
CA ILE A 34 3.79 1.81 -1.60
C ILE A 34 4.28 2.24 -3.00
N ARG A 35 5.13 3.27 -3.08
CA ARG A 35 5.69 3.74 -4.36
C ARG A 35 6.50 2.66 -5.06
N THR A 36 7.31 1.94 -4.31
CA THR A 36 8.13 0.83 -4.84
C THR A 36 7.25 -0.27 -5.40
N LEU A 37 6.24 -0.69 -4.64
CA LEU A 37 5.23 -1.65 -5.08
C LEU A 37 4.50 -1.19 -6.33
N MET A 38 4.06 0.07 -6.38
CA MET A 38 3.36 0.62 -7.54
C MET A 38 4.19 0.55 -8.82
N VAL A 39 5.49 0.85 -8.74
CA VAL A 39 6.39 0.73 -9.89
C VAL A 39 6.58 -0.73 -10.31
N ARG A 40 6.76 -1.65 -9.36
CA ARG A 40 6.92 -3.08 -9.65
C ARG A 40 5.64 -3.69 -10.25
N LEU A 41 4.48 -3.34 -9.71
CA LEU A 41 3.17 -3.81 -10.18
C LEU A 41 2.80 -3.27 -11.59
N LYS A 42 3.41 -2.18 -12.04
CA LYS A 42 3.29 -1.71 -13.43
C LYS A 42 4.04 -2.59 -14.43
N LYS A 43 5.08 -3.29 -13.99
CA LYS A 43 5.89 -4.16 -14.86
C LYS A 43 5.22 -5.49 -15.16
N PHE A 44 4.29 -5.93 -14.32
CA PHE A 44 3.44 -7.07 -14.65
C PHE A 44 2.65 -6.70 -15.91
N LYS A 45 3.01 -7.33 -17.03
CA LYS A 45 2.22 -7.35 -18.25
C LYS A 45 1.00 -8.22 -17.97
N VAL A 46 0.10 -7.68 -17.17
CA VAL A 46 -1.21 -8.26 -16.99
C VAL A 46 -1.93 -8.03 -18.31
N CYS A 47 -2.17 -9.11 -19.06
CA CYS A 47 -2.92 -9.05 -20.30
C CYS A 47 -4.34 -8.60 -19.97
N TYR A 48 -4.60 -7.30 -20.09
CA TYR A 48 -5.92 -6.66 -20.04
C TYR A 48 -6.86 -7.14 -21.18
N THR A 49 -6.72 -8.37 -21.64
CA THR A 49 -7.51 -8.93 -22.75
C THR A 49 -8.96 -9.17 -22.35
N THR A 50 -9.29 -9.10 -21.06
CA THR A 50 -10.63 -9.43 -20.54
C THR A 50 -11.17 -8.45 -19.49
N THR A 51 -10.57 -7.27 -19.35
CA THR A 51 -10.80 -6.36 -18.21
C THR A 51 -11.85 -5.28 -18.39
N GLN A 52 -12.55 -5.20 -19.53
CA GLN A 52 -13.65 -4.23 -19.68
C GLN A 52 -14.80 -4.43 -18.68
N HIS A 53 -14.82 -5.55 -17.93
CA HIS A 53 -15.78 -5.81 -16.86
C HIS A 53 -15.17 -6.03 -15.48
N LEU A 54 -13.86 -5.82 -15.28
CA LEU A 54 -13.18 -6.06 -14.01
C LEU A 54 -13.13 -4.79 -13.15
N ILE A 55 -14.30 -4.25 -12.80
CA ILE A 55 -14.40 -3.26 -11.74
C ILE A 55 -14.15 -4.00 -10.42
N VAL A 56 -12.89 -4.05 -9.99
CA VAL A 56 -12.57 -4.32 -8.59
C VAL A 56 -12.71 -2.98 -7.90
N THR A 57 -13.94 -2.62 -7.53
CA THR A 57 -14.15 -1.52 -6.61
C THR A 57 -13.35 -1.87 -5.34
N PRO A 58 -12.53 -0.96 -4.78
CA PRO A 58 -12.01 -1.18 -3.44
C PRO A 58 -13.21 -1.53 -2.55
N PRO A 59 -13.15 -2.65 -1.82
CA PRO A 59 -14.27 -3.05 -0.99
C PRO A 59 -14.64 -1.87 -0.09
N THR A 60 -15.92 -1.47 -0.11
CA THR A 60 -16.50 -0.47 0.81
C THR A 60 -16.31 -0.84 2.29
N GLU A 61 -15.81 -2.05 2.53
CA GLU A 61 -15.50 -2.69 3.81
C GLU A 61 -14.07 -2.40 4.31
N LEU A 62 -13.23 -1.69 3.54
CA LEU A 62 -11.90 -1.22 3.98
C LEU A 62 -12.03 0.00 4.92
N GLN A 63 -12.70 -0.19 6.06
CA GLN A 63 -12.99 0.86 7.03
C GLN A 63 -11.81 1.18 7.96
N GLY A 64 -10.80 0.30 8.06
CA GLY A 64 -9.65 0.47 8.94
C GLY A 64 -8.41 -0.31 8.51
N PHE A 65 -7.29 -0.08 9.19
CA PHE A 65 -6.01 -0.74 8.88
C PHE A 65 -6.09 -2.27 9.03
N SER A 66 -6.96 -2.77 9.92
CA SER A 66 -7.17 -4.20 10.13
C SER A 66 -7.69 -4.90 8.87
N SER A 67 -8.76 -4.37 8.25
CA SER A 67 -9.29 -4.93 7.00
C SER A 67 -8.32 -4.78 5.84
N ILE A 68 -7.61 -3.65 5.77
CA ILE A 68 -6.59 -3.43 4.73
C ILE A 68 -5.47 -4.47 4.82
N VAL A 69 -4.95 -4.76 6.02
CA VAL A 69 -3.90 -5.75 6.22
C VAL A 69 -4.35 -7.15 5.80
N GLU A 70 -5.56 -7.56 6.15
CA GLU A 70 -6.08 -8.87 5.74
C GLU A 70 -6.29 -8.95 4.22
N SER A 71 -6.76 -7.88 3.58
CA SER A 71 -6.86 -7.82 2.12
C SER A 71 -5.47 -7.85 1.46
N LEU A 72 -4.46 -7.16 1.99
CA LEU A 72 -3.07 -7.23 1.49
C LEU A 72 -2.55 -8.67 1.54
N LYS A 73 -2.75 -9.38 2.65
CA LYS A 73 -2.37 -10.80 2.80
C LYS A 73 -3.13 -11.70 1.82
N ALA A 74 -4.43 -11.45 1.63
CA ALA A 74 -5.25 -12.24 0.73
C ALA A 74 -4.82 -12.07 -0.73
N TYR A 75 -4.61 -10.84 -1.20
CA TYR A 75 -4.07 -10.59 -2.54
C TYR A 75 -2.67 -11.17 -2.71
N ASN A 76 -1.81 -11.06 -1.69
CA ASN A 76 -0.47 -11.65 -1.73
C ASN A 76 -0.50 -13.17 -2.00
N ARG A 77 -1.46 -13.89 -1.41
CA ARG A 77 -1.68 -15.32 -1.65
C ARG A 77 -2.25 -15.61 -3.03
N SER A 78 -3.13 -14.75 -3.53
CA SER A 78 -3.78 -14.93 -4.84
C SER A 78 -2.89 -14.64 -6.04
N ILE A 79 -1.80 -13.88 -5.85
CA ILE A 79 -0.81 -13.63 -6.91
C ILE A 79 0.00 -14.93 -7.14
N SER A 80 0.03 -15.42 -8.38
CA SER A 80 0.79 -16.62 -8.75
C SER A 80 2.30 -16.45 -8.56
N ASP A 81 2.97 -17.49 -8.04
CA ASP A 81 4.43 -17.56 -7.89
C ASP A 81 5.19 -17.66 -9.22
N ASN A 82 4.49 -17.98 -10.32
CA ASN A 82 5.09 -18.12 -11.64
C ASN A 82 5.29 -16.77 -12.36
N LEU A 83 4.85 -15.66 -11.77
CA LEU A 83 5.11 -14.33 -12.30
C LEU A 83 6.59 -13.94 -12.13
N MET A 84 7.18 -13.38 -13.18
CA MET A 84 8.55 -12.87 -13.13
C MET A 84 8.70 -11.78 -12.06
N ASP A 85 9.77 -11.83 -11.25
CA ASP A 85 10.05 -10.90 -10.15
C ASP A 85 8.98 -10.85 -9.02
N VAL A 86 8.09 -11.84 -8.96
CA VAL A 86 6.98 -11.83 -8.00
C VAL A 86 7.42 -12.02 -6.56
N SER A 87 8.51 -12.74 -6.32
CA SER A 87 9.05 -12.97 -4.96
C SER A 87 9.33 -11.66 -4.22
N GLN A 88 9.91 -10.69 -4.92
CA GLN A 88 10.19 -9.37 -4.38
C GLN A 88 8.90 -8.59 -4.12
N VAL A 89 7.90 -8.69 -5.00
CA VAL A 89 6.59 -8.07 -4.80
C VAL A 89 5.89 -8.67 -3.58
N LYS A 90 5.87 -10.00 -3.44
CA LYS A 90 5.27 -10.67 -2.28
C LYS A 90 5.96 -10.30 -0.97
N THR A 91 7.28 -10.15 -1.01
CA THR A 91 8.09 -9.70 0.13
C THR A 91 7.72 -8.29 0.54
N ASP A 92 7.64 -7.37 -0.41
CA ASP A 92 7.25 -5.98 -0.15
C ASP A 92 5.81 -5.86 0.36
N ILE A 93 4.86 -6.64 -0.18
CA ILE A 93 3.47 -6.68 0.31
C ILE A 93 3.45 -7.14 1.77
N SER A 94 4.21 -8.19 2.08
CA SER A 94 4.32 -8.72 3.45
C SER A 94 4.96 -7.69 4.39
N LYS A 95 5.99 -6.98 3.91
CA LYS A 95 6.64 -5.89 4.66
C LYS A 95 5.66 -4.76 4.94
N LEU A 96 4.89 -4.33 3.94
CA LEU A 96 3.86 -3.30 4.10
C LEU A 96 2.82 -3.70 5.15
N ALA A 97 2.26 -4.90 5.03
CA ALA A 97 1.28 -5.44 5.97
C ALA A 97 1.84 -5.46 7.40
N ASN A 98 3.07 -5.96 7.58
CA ASN A 98 3.73 -6.02 8.89
C ASN A 98 4.02 -4.64 9.47
N THR A 99 4.46 -3.68 8.65
CA THR A 99 4.69 -2.30 9.11
C THR A 99 3.39 -1.68 9.60
N ILE A 100 2.29 -1.84 8.87
CA ILE A 100 0.97 -1.33 9.28
C ILE A 100 0.53 -2.01 10.58
N THR A 101 0.62 -3.33 10.68
CA THR A 101 0.25 -4.08 11.88
C THR A 101 1.04 -3.64 13.11
N ASN A 102 2.35 -3.43 12.97
CA ASN A 102 3.20 -3.16 14.12
C ASN A 102 3.18 -1.68 14.58
N LYS A 103 2.81 -0.76 13.69
CA LYS A 103 2.97 0.68 13.92
C LYS A 103 1.67 1.48 13.92
N TRP A 104 0.63 0.98 13.24
CA TRP A 104 -0.59 1.73 12.98
C TRP A 104 -1.86 1.02 13.47
N MET A 105 -1.78 -0.27 13.75
CA MET A 105 -2.87 -1.03 14.36
C MET A 105 -2.67 -1.13 15.88
N ASN A 106 -3.63 -0.62 16.65
CA ASN A 106 -3.72 -0.82 18.11
C ASN A 106 -4.97 -1.62 18.46
N CYS A 107 -5.25 -2.67 17.68
CA CYS A 107 -6.48 -3.45 17.78
C CYS A 107 -6.34 -4.62 18.75
N THR A 108 -7.26 -4.74 19.71
CA THR A 108 -7.41 -5.92 20.59
C THR A 108 -8.38 -6.97 20.03
N ALA A 109 -9.08 -6.66 18.92
CA ALA A 109 -10.15 -7.47 18.37
C ALA A 109 -9.69 -8.42 17.25
N ARG A 110 -10.36 -9.59 17.20
CA ARG A 110 -10.14 -10.72 16.30
C ARG A 110 -10.14 -10.33 14.83
N THR A 111 -9.41 -11.16 14.07
CA THR A 111 -9.33 -11.26 12.62
C THR A 111 -10.58 -10.71 11.94
N PRO A 112 -10.51 -9.55 11.26
CA PRO A 112 -11.60 -9.14 10.41
C PRO A 112 -11.80 -10.21 9.35
N GLU A 113 -13.04 -10.37 8.88
CA GLU A 113 -13.34 -11.29 7.81
C GLU A 113 -12.43 -10.97 6.62
N ILE A 114 -11.92 -12.01 5.92
CA ILE A 114 -11.05 -11.79 4.77
C ILE A 114 -11.89 -11.06 3.71
N ILE A 115 -11.63 -9.76 3.56
CA ILE A 115 -12.26 -8.96 2.51
C ILE A 115 -11.48 -9.20 1.22
N LEU A 116 -11.78 -10.33 0.62
CA LEU A 116 -11.47 -10.61 -0.76
C LEU A 116 -12.69 -10.21 -1.58
N PRO A 117 -12.55 -9.51 -2.71
CA PRO A 117 -13.68 -9.25 -3.59
C PRO A 117 -14.41 -10.56 -3.84
N LYS A 118 -15.73 -10.59 -3.62
CA LYS A 118 -16.57 -11.79 -3.78
C LYS A 118 -16.24 -12.51 -5.11
N ARG A 119 -16.05 -11.72 -6.16
CA ARG A 119 -15.67 -12.20 -7.49
C ARG A 119 -14.32 -12.93 -7.56
N LEU A 120 -13.30 -12.52 -6.80
CA LEU A 120 -12.02 -13.23 -6.75
C LEU A 120 -12.19 -14.58 -6.05
N ARG A 121 -13.00 -14.63 -4.99
CA ARG A 121 -13.35 -15.86 -4.28
C ARG A 121 -14.13 -16.81 -5.19
N ASP A 122 -15.16 -16.29 -5.87
CA ASP A 122 -15.96 -17.04 -6.84
C ASP A 122 -15.09 -17.59 -7.98
N LEU A 123 -14.10 -16.82 -8.48
CA LEU A 123 -13.17 -17.29 -9.51
C LEU A 123 -12.25 -18.40 -9.00
N GLN A 124 -11.75 -18.26 -7.77
CA GLN A 124 -10.91 -19.30 -7.14
C GLN A 124 -11.68 -20.60 -6.89
N GLU A 125 -12.95 -20.50 -6.52
CA GLU A 125 -13.82 -21.65 -6.25
C GLU A 125 -14.33 -22.32 -7.54
N LYS A 126 -14.57 -21.54 -8.60
CA LYS A 126 -15.18 -22.05 -9.84
C LYS A 126 -14.22 -22.83 -10.72
N ASP A 127 -12.97 -22.39 -10.86
CA ASP A 127 -11.96 -23.12 -11.63
C ASP A 127 -10.55 -22.76 -11.16
N PRO A 128 -9.82 -23.68 -10.51
CA PRO A 128 -8.46 -23.43 -10.05
C PRO A 128 -7.50 -23.11 -11.21
N ASN A 129 -7.81 -23.50 -12.45
CA ASN A 129 -6.93 -23.26 -13.61
C ASN A 129 -6.98 -21.81 -14.13
N LEU A 130 -7.87 -20.96 -13.61
CA LEU A 130 -7.95 -19.53 -13.96
C LEU A 130 -6.87 -18.69 -13.26
N PHE A 131 -5.69 -19.26 -13.01
CA PHE A 131 -4.58 -18.64 -12.30
C PHE A 131 -4.19 -17.27 -12.87
N GLU A 132 -4.21 -17.11 -14.18
CA GLU A 132 -3.90 -15.84 -14.84
C GLU A 132 -4.94 -14.76 -14.51
N SER A 133 -6.23 -15.08 -14.61
CA SER A 133 -7.33 -14.16 -14.28
C SER A 133 -7.40 -13.84 -12.78
N VAL A 134 -7.14 -14.83 -11.92
CA VAL A 134 -7.05 -14.63 -10.47
C VAL A 134 -5.87 -13.72 -10.12
N THR A 135 -4.72 -13.96 -10.75
CA THR A 135 -3.52 -13.13 -10.55
C THR A 135 -3.72 -11.71 -11.06
N GLU A 136 -4.33 -11.53 -12.23
CA GLU A 136 -4.70 -10.24 -12.79
C GLU A 136 -5.61 -9.44 -11.85
N MET A 137 -6.70 -10.07 -11.38
CA MET A 137 -7.63 -9.42 -10.48
C MET A 137 -6.96 -9.11 -9.13
N ALA A 138 -6.10 -9.99 -8.63
CA ALA A 138 -5.35 -9.75 -7.39
C ALA A 138 -4.37 -8.58 -7.51
N VAL A 139 -3.63 -8.49 -8.63
CA VAL A 139 -2.75 -7.35 -8.93
C VAL A 139 -3.57 -6.06 -9.03
N HIS A 140 -4.73 -6.08 -9.69
CA HIS A 140 -5.59 -4.90 -9.78
C HIS A 140 -6.11 -4.47 -8.41
N GLY A 141 -6.65 -5.40 -7.61
CA GLY A 141 -7.16 -5.11 -6.27
C GLY A 141 -6.07 -4.58 -5.33
N LEU A 142 -4.85 -5.11 -5.43
CA LEU A 142 -3.69 -4.59 -4.69
C LEU A 142 -3.36 -3.15 -5.10
N LYS A 143 -3.41 -2.82 -6.40
CA LYS A 143 -3.16 -1.45 -6.88
C LYS A 143 -4.16 -0.45 -6.27
N GLU A 144 -5.43 -0.83 -6.17
CA GLU A 144 -6.47 0.02 -5.57
C GLU A 144 -6.27 0.22 -4.07
N ILE A 145 -5.88 -0.84 -3.33
CA ILE A 145 -5.53 -0.69 -1.90
C ILE A 145 -4.34 0.25 -1.71
N LEU A 146 -3.32 0.13 -2.54
CA LEU A 146 -2.13 0.98 -2.47
C LEU A 146 -2.46 2.45 -2.72
N LYS A 147 -3.36 2.75 -3.66
CA LYS A 147 -3.87 4.11 -3.88
C LYS A 147 -4.66 4.62 -2.68
N LEU A 148 -5.58 3.81 -2.14
CA LEU A 148 -6.36 4.16 -0.96
C LEU A 148 -5.46 4.51 0.23
N LEU A 149 -4.44 3.68 0.48
CA LEU A 149 -3.43 3.93 1.51
C LEU A 149 -2.66 5.23 1.26
N GLN A 150 -2.30 5.53 0.02
CA GLN A 150 -1.54 6.74 -0.31
C GLN A 150 -2.38 8.02 -0.14
N GLU A 151 -3.67 7.95 -0.48
CA GLU A 151 -4.57 9.11 -0.49
C GLU A 151 -5.22 9.38 0.86
N ASN A 152 -5.55 8.33 1.62
CA ASN A 152 -6.42 8.42 2.78
C ASN A 152 -5.74 8.00 4.09
N PHE A 153 -4.42 7.78 4.11
CA PHE A 153 -3.69 7.17 5.23
C PHE A 153 -4.11 7.67 6.63
N ASP A 154 -4.18 8.99 6.80
CA ASP A 154 -4.46 9.63 8.10
C ASP A 154 -5.93 9.53 8.54
N SER A 155 -6.83 9.26 7.59
CA SER A 155 -8.27 9.11 7.82
C SER A 155 -8.69 7.65 8.03
N ILE A 156 -7.80 6.70 7.78
CA ILE A 156 -8.06 5.27 7.97
C ILE A 156 -8.12 4.99 9.47
N ALA A 157 -9.21 4.36 9.91
CA ALA A 157 -9.35 3.98 11.30
C ALA A 157 -8.24 3.00 11.71
N SER A 158 -7.72 3.12 12.93
CA SER A 158 -6.69 2.20 13.43
C SER A 158 -7.16 0.73 13.38
N CYS A 159 -8.47 0.55 13.56
CA CYS A 159 -9.29 -0.65 13.45
C CYS A 159 -10.61 -0.18 12.82
#